data_AF-A0A1C5EBP8-F1
#
_entry.id   AF-A0A1C5EBP8-F1
#
_cell.length_a   1.000
_cell.length_b   1.000
_cell.length_c   1.000
_cell.angle_alpha   90.00
_cell.angle_beta   90.00
_cell.angle_gamma   90.00
#
_symmetry.space_group_name_H-M   'P 1'
#
loop_
_entity.id
_entity.type
_entity.pdbx_description
1 polymer ?
#
loop_
_entity_poly.entity_id
_entity_poly.type
_entity_poly.pdbx_seq_one_letter_code
_entity_poly.pdbx_strand_id
1 'polypeptide(L)'
;GARRHGDPAGRGLSDVRVHTGRAAHESAAAVSAEAYTSGSHIVFREGRYDPASAAGRTVLAHELTHVVQQRRGPVAGTDTGGGLAVSDPSDRFEREAERVARGVTTDGASEAVADGPDRAPGAVARAGAGLTVARLMSVDDFQGRTTVGTFQKRGSSIDLVERALAECHGGGAGADDFAARADRLENLVQAAEGYLAQSKSGRHGQVVQELLDECRPEAAIFRQLANAVGLANPLAKARALLTAQEAVLQRVQAAHLDFDSELAKANVHLQTPLLQAVNTLSDAEKSTLVGDDLDLLAGIQADPGAPQVTRDTLGDLLANRGIVNFTTGLPGTKLSEPGVAEKYTLRHMMAQPEGATGRLGSLAHELTHVDAGESFDNTQILLLLRQNLADAEITALAKERKARVDALRGLLAGDGTLTDDQKDLFASKLRYATDPSKGVGRYAANFKSKLDAATHQRLLEIEALSAPNSSTLVEYDTVVTQLLVYLHRWGAPQTDPLYTALTQLATELRNDRRAAAAGH
;
A
#
# COMPACT_ATOMS: atom_id res chain seq x y z
N GLY A 1 8.91 45.22 17.83
CA GLY A 1 7.71 44.95 18.63
C GLY A 1 6.89 43.87 17.95
N ALA A 2 6.30 42.98 18.75
CA ALA A 2 5.37 41.90 18.41
C ALA A 2 5.91 40.75 17.52
N ARG A 3 6.52 39.76 18.19
CA ARG A 3 6.60 38.37 17.72
C ARG A 3 5.19 37.78 17.78
N ARG A 4 4.74 37.10 16.71
CA ARG A 4 3.57 36.21 16.75
C ARG A 4 4.00 34.79 16.38
N HIS A 5 3.31 33.87 17.05
CA HIS A 5 3.57 32.46 17.30
C HIS A 5 3.98 31.60 16.10
N GLY A 6 4.97 30.74 16.36
CA GLY A 6 5.41 29.68 15.47
C GLY A 6 4.41 28.51 15.46
N ASP A 7 4.12 28.08 14.26
CA ASP A 7 3.43 26.84 13.91
C ASP A 7 4.42 25.67 14.04
N PRO A 8 4.13 24.59 14.80
CA PRO A 8 5.02 23.44 14.90
C PRO A 8 5.06 22.55 13.64
N ALA A 9 4.33 22.88 12.56
CA ALA A 9 4.45 22.22 11.26
C ALA A 9 5.26 23.01 10.20
N GLY A 10 5.73 24.23 10.51
CA GLY A 10 6.31 25.15 9.53
C GLY A 10 7.84 25.24 9.52
N ARG A 11 8.55 24.20 9.07
CA ARG A 11 9.91 24.42 8.52
C ARG A 11 9.74 24.95 7.09
N GLY A 12 10.01 26.24 6.88
CA GLY A 12 9.78 26.92 5.60
C GLY A 12 10.41 26.20 4.39
N LEU A 13 9.83 26.39 3.21
CA LEU A 13 10.32 25.85 1.93
C LEU A 13 11.48 26.67 1.33
N SER A 14 12.14 27.51 2.13
CA SER A 14 13.14 28.49 1.66
C SER A 14 14.43 27.87 1.13
N ASP A 15 14.72 26.63 1.52
CA ASP A 15 15.83 25.82 1.04
C ASP A 15 15.48 24.97 -0.19
N VAL A 16 14.21 24.94 -0.61
CA VAL A 16 13.81 24.22 -1.83
C VAL A 16 14.39 24.91 -3.06
N ARG A 17 14.95 24.11 -3.97
CA ARG A 17 15.54 24.58 -5.24
C ARG A 17 14.85 23.88 -6.40
N VAL A 18 14.24 24.67 -7.28
CA VAL A 18 13.60 24.18 -8.50
C VAL A 18 14.55 24.34 -9.69
N HIS A 19 14.75 23.27 -10.45
CA HIS A 19 15.63 23.24 -11.62
C HIS A 19 14.81 23.01 -12.88
N THR A 20 14.93 23.89 -13.86
CA THR A 20 14.13 23.87 -15.12
C THR A 20 14.95 24.04 -16.40
N GLY A 21 16.27 24.22 -16.27
CA GLY A 21 17.17 24.44 -17.42
C GLY A 21 17.50 23.16 -18.20
N ARG A 22 18.30 23.28 -19.25
CA ARG A 22 18.67 22.16 -20.13
C ARG A 22 19.23 20.93 -19.40
N ALA A 23 20.10 21.13 -18.41
CA ALA A 23 20.63 20.03 -17.60
C ALA A 23 19.54 19.33 -16.75
N ALA A 24 18.53 20.07 -16.28
CA ALA A 24 17.38 19.51 -15.57
C ALA A 24 16.51 18.66 -16.51
N HIS A 25 16.30 19.13 -17.75
CA HIS A 25 15.62 18.37 -18.78
C HIS A 25 16.33 17.05 -19.10
N GLU A 26 17.63 17.09 -19.35
CA GLU A 26 18.45 15.90 -19.64
C GLU A 26 18.41 14.90 -18.45
N SER A 27 18.45 15.40 -17.22
CA SER A 27 18.38 14.56 -16.00
C SER A 27 17.01 13.91 -15.79
N ALA A 28 15.92 14.68 -15.91
CA ALA A 28 14.56 14.15 -15.79
C ALA A 28 14.24 13.17 -16.94
N ALA A 29 14.76 13.42 -18.14
CA ALA A 29 14.64 12.49 -19.26
C ALA A 29 15.34 11.16 -19.02
N ALA A 30 16.53 11.18 -18.41
CA ALA A 30 17.31 9.97 -18.11
C ALA A 30 16.60 9.02 -17.15
N VAL A 31 15.75 9.53 -16.26
CA VAL A 31 14.91 8.74 -15.34
C VAL A 31 13.45 8.60 -15.82
N SER A 32 13.18 8.96 -17.08
CA SER A 32 11.84 8.90 -17.68
C SER A 32 10.74 9.64 -16.90
N ALA A 33 11.10 10.70 -16.19
CA ALA A 33 10.18 11.47 -15.36
C ALA A 33 9.78 12.82 -16.01
N GLU A 34 8.62 13.33 -15.60
CA GLU A 34 8.16 14.69 -15.93
C GLU A 34 8.70 15.72 -14.94
N ALA A 35 8.76 15.33 -13.67
CA ALA A 35 9.48 15.97 -12.59
C ALA A 35 9.95 14.89 -11.60
N TYR A 36 10.94 15.21 -10.76
CA TYR A 36 11.32 14.35 -9.64
C TYR A 36 11.96 15.16 -8.50
N THR A 37 11.99 14.57 -7.31
CA THR A 37 12.56 15.16 -6.10
C THR A 37 13.74 14.38 -5.55
N SER A 38 14.80 15.10 -5.20
CA SER A 38 15.99 14.57 -4.53
C SER A 38 16.49 15.56 -3.46
N GLY A 39 16.35 15.19 -2.19
CA GLY A 39 16.55 16.06 -1.03
C GLY A 39 15.60 17.28 -1.07
N SER A 40 16.18 18.48 -1.02
CA SER A 40 15.45 19.75 -1.19
C SER A 40 15.45 20.24 -2.66
N HIS A 41 15.80 19.39 -3.63
CA HIS A 41 15.83 19.76 -5.04
C HIS A 41 14.66 19.13 -5.81
N ILE A 42 13.95 19.95 -6.58
CA ILE A 42 12.91 19.50 -7.51
C ILE A 42 13.41 19.78 -8.93
N VAL A 43 13.39 18.77 -9.79
CA VAL A 43 13.92 18.85 -11.15
C VAL A 43 12.76 18.62 -12.13
N PHE A 44 12.52 19.56 -13.04
CA PHE A 44 11.47 19.46 -14.04
C PHE A 44 12.05 19.20 -15.43
N ARG A 45 11.35 18.37 -16.20
CA ARG A 45 11.55 18.29 -17.65
C ARG A 45 11.14 19.62 -18.30
N GLU A 46 11.83 20.02 -19.36
CA GLU A 46 11.50 21.22 -20.14
C GLU A 46 10.00 21.32 -20.46
N GLY A 47 9.41 22.49 -20.23
CA GLY A 47 7.99 22.75 -20.44
C GLY A 47 7.03 22.18 -19.38
N ARG A 48 7.51 21.47 -18.35
CA ARG A 48 6.66 20.90 -17.28
C ARG A 48 6.57 21.75 -16.01
N TYR A 49 7.48 22.70 -15.81
CA TYR A 49 7.35 23.69 -14.72
C TYR A 49 6.44 24.84 -15.13
N ASP A 50 5.17 24.75 -14.72
CA ASP A 50 4.17 25.80 -14.95
C ASP A 50 3.34 26.03 -13.68
N PRO A 51 3.85 26.81 -12.71
CA PRO A 51 3.13 27.08 -11.47
C PRO A 51 1.84 27.92 -11.67
N ALA A 52 1.61 28.46 -12.87
CA ALA A 52 0.42 29.23 -13.19
C ALA A 52 -0.77 28.34 -13.61
N SER A 53 -0.52 27.17 -14.20
CA SER A 53 -1.59 26.22 -14.54
C SER A 53 -1.95 25.31 -13.36
N ALA A 54 -3.21 24.84 -13.37
CA ALA A 54 -3.67 23.84 -12.39
C ALA A 54 -2.83 22.56 -12.46
N ALA A 55 -2.57 22.07 -13.68
CA ALA A 55 -1.75 20.89 -13.90
C ALA A 55 -0.32 21.06 -13.36
N GLY A 56 0.34 22.19 -13.59
CA GLY A 56 1.68 22.41 -13.06
C GLY A 56 1.71 22.66 -11.55
N ARG A 57 0.65 23.22 -10.95
CA ARG A 57 0.49 23.28 -9.48
C ARG A 57 0.32 21.90 -8.84
N THR A 58 -0.42 20.99 -9.48
CA THR A 58 -0.55 19.60 -9.03
C THR A 58 0.82 18.91 -9.01
N VAL A 59 1.57 18.97 -10.12
CA VAL A 59 2.91 18.37 -10.18
C VAL A 59 3.84 19.02 -9.14
N LEU A 60 3.82 20.34 -8.98
CA LEU A 60 4.66 21.00 -7.99
C LEU A 60 4.30 20.61 -6.54
N ALA A 61 3.01 20.44 -6.24
CA ALA A 61 2.55 20.00 -4.92
C ALA A 61 2.92 18.54 -4.63
N HIS A 62 2.86 17.67 -5.65
CA HIS A 62 3.35 16.29 -5.59
C HIS A 62 4.82 16.24 -5.19
N GLU A 63 5.67 16.96 -5.94
CA GLU A 63 7.11 17.01 -5.68
C GLU A 63 7.47 17.68 -4.34
N LEU A 64 6.75 18.74 -3.95
CA LEU A 64 6.94 19.35 -2.63
C LEU A 64 6.58 18.38 -1.50
N THR A 65 5.64 17.48 -1.72
CA THR A 65 5.32 16.43 -0.74
C THR A 65 6.50 15.47 -0.60
N HIS A 66 7.16 15.09 -1.69
CA HIS A 66 8.41 14.31 -1.61
C HIS A 66 9.54 15.04 -0.88
N VAL A 67 9.65 16.37 -1.01
CA VAL A 67 10.63 17.14 -0.22
C VAL A 67 10.34 17.01 1.28
N VAL A 68 9.07 17.13 1.67
CA VAL A 68 8.67 16.99 3.08
C VAL A 68 8.90 15.55 3.57
N GLN A 69 8.58 14.54 2.76
CA GLN A 69 8.79 13.14 3.08
C GLN A 69 10.28 12.81 3.26
N GLN A 70 11.14 13.20 2.31
CA GLN A 70 12.59 12.96 2.37
C GLN A 70 13.28 13.68 3.54
N ARG A 71 12.71 14.79 4.03
CA ARG A 71 13.16 15.46 5.27
C ARG A 71 12.84 14.69 6.54
N ARG A 72 11.78 13.87 6.53
CA ARG A 72 11.34 13.07 7.68
C ARG A 72 12.09 11.75 7.79
N GLY A 73 12.79 11.33 6.73
CA GLY A 73 13.63 10.15 6.72
C GLY A 73 13.80 9.58 5.30
N PRO A 74 14.54 8.47 5.16
CA PRO A 74 14.62 7.72 3.92
C PRO A 74 13.22 7.37 3.39
N VAL A 75 12.95 7.75 2.15
CA VAL A 75 11.79 7.26 1.38
C VAL A 75 12.24 6.08 0.54
N ALA A 76 11.39 5.07 0.46
CA ALA A 76 11.66 3.90 -0.37
C ALA A 76 11.76 4.31 -1.84
N GLY A 77 12.68 3.68 -2.57
CA GLY A 77 12.79 3.80 -4.02
C GLY A 77 13.33 2.50 -4.61
N THR A 78 12.91 2.21 -5.83
CA THR A 78 13.36 1.06 -6.63
C THR A 78 14.74 1.36 -7.21
N ASP A 79 15.76 0.61 -6.82
CA ASP A 79 17.09 0.71 -7.42
C ASP A 79 17.01 0.34 -8.91
N THR A 80 17.39 1.28 -9.77
CA THR A 80 17.37 1.13 -11.23
C THR A 80 18.62 0.43 -11.79
N GLY A 81 19.50 -0.08 -10.91
CA GLY A 81 20.74 -0.76 -11.28
C GLY A 81 21.89 0.21 -11.62
N GLY A 82 21.66 1.52 -11.46
CA GLY A 82 22.63 2.60 -11.66
C GLY A 82 23.05 3.30 -10.36
N GLY A 83 22.68 2.78 -9.18
CA GLY A 83 22.91 3.43 -7.89
C GLY A 83 21.92 4.56 -7.56
N LEU A 84 20.80 4.62 -8.29
CA LEU A 84 19.72 5.59 -8.08
C LEU A 84 18.40 4.84 -7.84
N ALA A 85 17.75 5.16 -6.73
CA ALA A 85 16.47 4.60 -6.32
C ALA A 85 15.31 5.54 -6.73
N VAL A 86 14.32 5.01 -7.46
CA VAL A 86 13.17 5.76 -7.98
C VAL A 86 11.88 5.21 -7.39
N SER A 87 11.04 6.07 -6.80
CA SER A 87 9.75 5.68 -6.22
C SER A 87 8.83 5.00 -7.24
N ASP A 88 8.10 3.96 -6.85
CA ASP A 88 7.06 3.33 -7.68
C ASP A 88 5.72 4.06 -7.49
N PRO A 89 4.90 4.32 -8.53
CA PRO A 89 3.59 4.97 -8.39
C PRO A 89 2.62 4.27 -7.41
N SER A 90 2.89 2.99 -7.12
CA SER A 90 2.14 2.20 -6.15
C SER A 90 2.65 2.38 -4.73
N ASP A 91 3.76 3.08 -4.48
CA ASP A 91 4.31 3.27 -3.14
C ASP A 91 3.42 4.19 -2.29
N ARG A 92 3.37 3.93 -0.98
CA ARG A 92 2.60 4.74 -0.03
C ARG A 92 2.95 6.24 -0.09
N PHE A 93 4.21 6.57 -0.37
CA PHE A 93 4.70 7.94 -0.48
C PHE A 93 4.21 8.64 -1.76
N GLU A 94 4.16 7.92 -2.88
CA GLU A 94 3.58 8.42 -4.13
C GLU A 94 2.07 8.64 -4.00
N ARG A 95 1.36 7.74 -3.29
CA ARG A 95 -0.08 7.90 -3.03
C ARG A 95 -0.40 9.10 -2.14
N GLU A 96 0.43 9.34 -1.12
CA GLU A 96 0.30 10.54 -0.27
C GLU A 96 0.57 11.81 -1.07
N ALA A 97 1.64 11.83 -1.86
CA ALA A 97 1.98 12.97 -2.72
C ALA A 97 0.86 13.28 -3.70
N GLU A 98 0.26 12.27 -4.32
CA GLU A 98 -0.89 12.41 -5.21
C GLU A 98 -2.13 12.97 -4.48
N ARG A 99 -2.39 12.53 -3.24
CA ARG A 99 -3.51 13.02 -2.42
C ARG A 99 -3.35 14.50 -2.06
N VAL A 100 -2.15 14.91 -1.64
CA VAL A 100 -1.84 16.32 -1.34
C VAL A 100 -1.93 17.16 -2.61
N ALA A 101 -1.42 16.66 -3.73
CA ALA A 101 -1.44 17.34 -5.01
C ALA A 101 -2.86 17.61 -5.53
N ARG A 102 -3.80 16.69 -5.31
CA ARG A 102 -5.22 16.87 -5.66
C ARG A 102 -5.90 17.97 -4.83
N GLY A 103 -5.61 18.05 -3.53
CA GLY A 103 -6.17 19.09 -2.64
C GLY A 103 -5.81 20.52 -3.04
N VAL A 104 -4.64 20.74 -3.66
CA VAL A 104 -4.21 22.07 -4.10
C VAL A 104 -5.05 22.62 -5.28
N THR A 105 -5.78 21.75 -5.99
CA THR A 105 -6.67 22.19 -7.08
C THR A 105 -8.08 22.56 -6.62
N THR A 106 -8.49 22.10 -5.43
CA THR A 106 -9.83 22.36 -4.87
C THR A 106 -9.90 23.66 -4.06
N ASP A 107 -8.77 24.12 -3.50
CA ASP A 107 -8.70 25.33 -2.67
C ASP A 107 -8.41 26.63 -3.46
N GLY A 108 -8.49 26.58 -4.79
CA GLY A 108 -8.32 27.74 -5.67
C GLY A 108 -9.56 28.63 -5.84
N ALA A 109 -10.67 28.32 -5.16
CA ALA A 109 -11.93 29.06 -5.28
C ALA A 109 -12.47 29.52 -3.91
N SER A 110 -11.89 30.60 -3.39
CA SER A 110 -12.55 31.53 -2.46
C SER A 110 -11.88 32.89 -2.69
N GLU A 111 -12.56 34.02 -2.91
CA GLU A 111 -13.71 34.54 -2.17
C GLU A 111 -14.64 35.39 -3.04
N ALA A 112 -15.94 35.30 -2.78
CA ALA A 112 -16.82 36.46 -2.77
C ALA A 112 -17.82 36.28 -1.62
N VAL A 113 -17.50 36.95 -0.50
CA VAL A 113 -18.37 37.09 0.67
C VAL A 113 -19.56 37.97 0.28
N ALA A 114 -20.77 37.48 0.50
CA ALA A 114 -21.95 38.32 0.64
C ALA A 114 -22.77 37.84 1.85
N ASP A 115 -22.98 38.79 2.75
CA ASP A 115 -23.59 38.75 4.07
C ASP A 115 -25.13 38.72 3.99
N GLY A 116 -25.78 38.11 4.98
CA GLY A 116 -27.20 38.36 5.31
C GLY A 116 -28.09 37.12 5.60
N PRO A 117 -29.06 37.22 6.53
CA PRO A 117 -29.34 36.18 7.54
C PRO A 117 -30.78 35.62 7.53
N ASP A 118 -30.97 34.37 8.00
CA ASP A 118 -32.08 34.06 8.93
C ASP A 118 -31.89 32.75 9.73
N ARG A 119 -32.32 32.81 10.99
CA ARG A 119 -32.35 31.79 12.06
C ARG A 119 -33.57 30.87 11.87
N ALA A 120 -33.80 29.69 12.45
CA ALA A 120 -33.23 28.74 13.44
C ALA A 120 -34.26 27.55 13.53
N PRO A 121 -34.32 26.65 14.56
CA PRO A 121 -33.32 26.10 15.49
C PRO A 121 -33.33 24.55 15.57
N GLY A 122 -32.28 23.93 16.12
CA GLY A 122 -32.27 22.49 16.40
C GLY A 122 -31.02 21.92 17.08
N ALA A 123 -30.66 22.46 18.25
CA ALA A 123 -29.91 21.83 19.35
C ALA A 123 -28.41 21.42 19.21
N VAL A 124 -27.58 22.36 19.67
CA VAL A 124 -26.46 22.25 20.64
C VAL A 124 -25.32 21.23 20.44
N ALA A 125 -24.27 21.76 19.80
CA ALA A 125 -22.84 21.65 20.13
C ALA A 125 -22.39 20.78 21.33
N ARG A 126 -21.41 19.91 21.05
CA ARG A 126 -20.09 20.01 21.68
C ARG A 126 -19.00 20.08 20.62
N ALA A 127 -18.31 21.20 20.61
CA ALA A 127 -17.03 21.41 19.94
C ALA A 127 -15.92 20.64 20.67
N GLY A 128 -14.91 20.20 19.90
CA GLY A 128 -13.62 19.74 20.42
C GLY A 128 -13.43 18.23 20.42
N ALA A 129 -13.34 17.62 19.24
CA ALA A 129 -12.58 16.39 19.06
C ALA A 129 -11.73 16.59 17.81
N GLY A 130 -10.60 17.29 17.98
CA GLY A 130 -9.48 17.10 17.07
C GLY A 130 -9.17 15.61 17.07
N LEU A 131 -8.87 15.07 15.88
CA LEU A 131 -8.36 13.72 15.68
C LEU A 131 -7.51 13.31 16.88
N THR A 132 -8.03 12.41 17.71
CA THR A 132 -7.25 11.80 18.78
C THR A 132 -6.26 10.87 18.11
N VAL A 133 -5.14 11.46 17.72
CA VAL A 133 -3.93 10.80 17.29
C VAL A 133 -3.52 9.86 18.41
N ALA A 134 -3.60 8.55 18.19
CA ALA A 134 -3.03 7.58 19.12
C ALA A 134 -1.50 7.60 18.98
N ARG A 135 -0.90 8.66 19.53
CA ARG A 135 0.48 8.66 20.01
C ARG A 135 0.44 8.08 21.41
N LEU A 136 1.45 7.27 21.77
CA LEU A 136 1.73 6.94 23.17
C LEU A 136 1.48 8.19 24.04
N MET A 137 0.72 8.06 25.13
CA MET A 137 0.37 9.18 26.02
C MET A 137 1.52 10.18 26.17
N SER A 138 1.24 11.47 25.98
CA SER A 138 2.29 12.48 26.12
C SER A 138 2.72 12.63 27.57
N VAL A 139 3.97 13.08 27.79
CA VAL A 139 4.47 13.37 29.14
C VAL A 139 3.59 14.42 29.82
N ASP A 140 3.18 15.45 29.09
CA ASP A 140 2.30 16.52 29.61
C ASP A 140 0.92 16.00 30.03
N ASP A 141 0.31 15.10 29.25
CA ASP A 141 -0.97 14.48 29.61
C ASP A 141 -0.82 13.59 30.84
N PHE A 142 0.23 12.77 30.87
CA PHE A 142 0.54 11.93 32.02
C PHE A 142 0.69 12.75 33.30
N GLN A 143 1.51 13.81 33.26
CA GLN A 143 1.70 14.75 34.38
C GLN A 143 0.39 15.42 34.81
N GLY A 144 -0.42 15.89 33.87
CA GLY A 144 -1.71 16.53 34.16
C GLY A 144 -2.71 15.59 34.86
N ARG A 145 -2.76 14.33 34.42
CA ARG A 145 -3.70 13.33 34.95
C ARG A 145 -3.26 12.75 36.30
N THR A 146 -1.95 12.64 36.52
CA THR A 146 -1.34 12.10 37.74
C THR A 146 -0.90 13.17 38.75
N THR A 147 -0.95 14.46 38.38
CA THR A 147 -0.44 15.60 39.19
C THR A 147 1.05 15.46 39.57
N VAL A 148 1.81 14.67 38.82
CA VAL A 148 3.26 14.54 38.97
C VAL A 148 3.90 15.78 38.34
N GLY A 149 4.64 16.55 39.15
CA GLY A 149 5.34 17.75 38.66
C GLY A 149 5.55 18.86 39.67
N THR A 150 4.66 19.01 40.67
CA THR A 150 4.77 20.17 41.60
C THR A 150 5.25 19.81 43.01
N PHE A 151 5.05 18.57 43.48
CA PHE A 151 5.35 18.19 44.88
C PHE A 151 5.89 16.74 45.07
N GLN A 152 6.16 15.99 44.00
CA GLN A 152 6.56 14.58 44.12
C GLN A 152 8.08 14.40 44.27
N LYS A 153 8.47 13.43 45.10
CA LYS A 153 9.88 13.12 45.36
C LYS A 153 10.50 12.47 44.12
N ARG A 154 11.60 13.06 43.63
CA ARG A 154 12.46 12.46 42.61
C ARG A 154 12.87 11.05 43.05
N GLY A 155 12.69 10.06 42.18
CA GLY A 155 12.92 8.64 42.51
C GLY A 155 11.71 7.88 43.07
N SER A 156 10.53 8.51 43.19
CA SER A 156 9.30 7.78 43.49
C SER A 156 8.90 6.84 42.32
N SER A 157 8.11 5.80 42.58
CA SER A 157 7.72 4.83 41.56
C SER A 157 6.96 5.46 40.38
N ILE A 158 6.13 6.48 40.63
CA ILE A 158 5.43 7.21 39.55
C ILE A 158 6.38 8.11 38.75
N ASP A 159 7.40 8.69 39.40
CA ASP A 159 8.45 9.48 38.75
C ASP A 159 9.35 8.59 37.86
N LEU A 160 9.50 7.30 38.18
CA LEU A 160 10.14 6.34 37.27
C LEU A 160 9.31 6.08 36.01
N VAL A 161 7.99 5.97 36.14
CA VAL A 161 7.09 5.83 34.98
C VAL A 161 7.18 7.06 34.08
N GLU A 162 7.11 8.26 34.65
CA GLU A 162 7.24 9.51 33.89
C GLU A 162 8.59 9.61 33.16
N ARG A 163 9.70 9.27 33.82
CA ARG A 163 11.02 9.30 33.20
C ARG A 163 11.16 8.31 32.06
N ALA A 164 10.68 7.07 32.24
CA ALA A 164 10.68 6.08 31.16
C ALA A 164 9.79 6.50 29.99
N LEU A 165 8.65 7.16 30.27
CA LEU A 165 7.78 7.73 29.24
C LEU A 165 8.48 8.87 28.48
N ALA A 166 9.19 9.75 29.19
CA ALA A 166 9.96 10.83 28.59
C ALA A 166 11.10 10.29 27.70
N GLU A 167 11.77 9.21 28.10
CA GLU A 167 12.77 8.53 27.26
C GLU A 167 12.14 7.95 25.98
N CYS A 168 10.93 7.39 26.07
CA CYS A 168 10.20 6.90 24.90
C CYS A 168 9.90 8.01 23.88
N HIS A 169 9.70 9.25 24.34
CA HIS A 169 9.48 10.44 23.49
C HIS A 169 10.78 11.20 23.15
N GLY A 170 11.88 10.88 23.82
CA GLY A 170 13.17 11.54 23.65
C GLY A 170 13.85 11.20 22.33
N GLY A 171 14.51 12.19 21.71
CA GLY A 171 15.30 12.00 20.48
C GLY A 171 16.65 11.38 20.80
N GLY A 172 16.85 10.11 20.44
CA GLY A 172 18.12 9.42 20.70
C GLY A 172 18.50 8.30 19.72
N ALA A 173 17.56 7.79 18.93
CA ALA A 173 17.84 6.75 17.93
C ALA A 173 17.12 7.08 16.61
N GLY A 174 17.71 6.69 15.48
CA GLY A 174 17.06 6.79 14.18
C GLY A 174 15.77 5.96 14.15
N ALA A 175 14.84 6.31 13.25
CA ALA A 175 13.55 5.62 13.09
C ALA A 175 13.70 4.13 12.68
N ASP A 176 14.91 3.71 12.37
CA ASP A 176 15.39 2.42 11.91
C ASP A 176 16.09 1.59 13.01
N ASP A 177 16.27 2.12 14.23
CA ASP A 177 16.84 1.37 15.36
C ASP A 177 15.73 0.70 16.19
N PHE A 178 15.21 -0.41 15.67
CA PHE A 178 14.15 -1.17 16.31
C PHE A 178 14.54 -1.69 17.70
N ALA A 179 15.82 -2.04 17.91
CA ALA A 179 16.29 -2.58 19.18
C ALA A 179 16.28 -1.51 20.27
N ALA A 180 16.85 -0.33 20.00
CA ALA A 180 16.83 0.76 20.97
C ALA A 180 15.40 1.23 21.28
N ARG A 181 14.50 1.24 20.27
CA ARG A 181 13.08 1.55 20.51
C ARG A 181 12.40 0.50 21.38
N ALA A 182 12.64 -0.79 21.12
CA ALA A 182 12.12 -1.88 21.94
C ALA A 182 12.58 -1.76 23.40
N ASP A 183 13.87 -1.51 23.64
CA ASP A 183 14.44 -1.37 24.99
C ASP A 183 13.76 -0.24 25.78
N ARG A 184 13.52 0.92 25.14
CA ARG A 184 12.84 2.06 25.79
C ARG A 184 11.39 1.72 26.16
N LEU A 185 10.65 1.10 25.25
CA LEU A 185 9.27 0.70 25.49
C LEU A 185 9.17 -0.36 26.60
N GLU A 186 10.08 -1.33 26.63
CA GLU A 186 10.12 -2.35 27.68
C GLU A 186 10.49 -1.78 29.05
N ASN A 187 11.40 -0.81 29.12
CA ASN A 187 11.69 -0.08 30.35
C ASN A 187 10.45 0.64 30.88
N LEU A 188 9.64 1.24 29.99
CA LEU A 188 8.37 1.87 30.37
C LEU A 188 7.35 0.83 30.88
N VAL A 189 7.22 -0.31 30.20
CA VAL A 189 6.35 -1.42 30.64
C VAL A 189 6.74 -1.87 32.05
N GLN A 190 8.04 -2.12 32.30
CA GLN A 190 8.53 -2.55 33.60
C GLN A 190 8.28 -1.50 34.70
N ALA A 191 8.51 -0.22 34.41
CA ALA A 191 8.24 0.86 35.35
C ALA A 191 6.74 0.95 35.71
N ALA A 192 5.86 0.84 34.72
CA ALA A 192 4.41 0.88 34.89
C ALA A 192 3.90 -0.33 35.72
N GLU A 193 4.35 -1.54 35.40
CA GLU A 193 4.02 -2.76 36.16
C GLU A 193 4.52 -2.67 37.60
N GLY A 194 5.75 -2.20 37.80
CA GLY A 194 6.32 -1.97 39.13
C GLY A 194 5.51 -0.94 39.94
N TYR A 195 5.00 0.11 39.29
CA TYR A 195 4.10 1.07 39.93
C TYR A 195 2.78 0.42 40.34
N LEU A 196 2.11 -0.28 39.43
CA LEU A 196 0.79 -0.89 39.67
C LEU A 196 0.83 -1.94 40.78
N ALA A 197 1.91 -2.73 40.86
CA ALA A 197 2.09 -3.74 41.90
C ALA A 197 2.16 -3.16 43.32
N GLN A 198 2.54 -1.89 43.46
CA GLN A 198 2.79 -1.25 44.75
C GLN A 198 1.85 -0.07 45.04
N SER A 199 1.10 0.39 44.03
CA SER A 199 0.28 1.59 44.12
C SER A 199 -0.92 1.38 45.04
N LYS A 200 -1.18 2.39 45.88
CA LYS A 200 -2.41 2.51 46.68
C LYS A 200 -3.37 3.55 46.10
N SER A 201 -2.99 4.22 45.02
CA SER A 201 -3.78 5.27 44.37
C SER A 201 -4.60 4.68 43.23
N GLY A 202 -5.92 4.63 43.38
CA GLY A 202 -6.82 4.19 42.31
C GLY A 202 -6.76 5.09 41.08
N ARG A 203 -6.68 6.42 41.28
CA ARG A 203 -6.60 7.39 40.17
C ARG A 203 -5.32 7.25 39.36
N HIS A 204 -4.16 7.22 40.01
CA HIS A 204 -2.89 7.10 39.29
C HIS A 204 -2.71 5.69 38.72
N GLY A 205 -3.18 4.67 39.45
CA GLY A 205 -3.20 3.29 38.96
C GLY A 205 -3.98 3.17 37.65
N GLN A 206 -5.14 3.82 37.54
CA GLN A 206 -5.90 3.84 36.29
C GLN A 206 -5.11 4.48 35.13
N VAL A 207 -4.50 5.65 35.34
CA VAL A 207 -3.72 6.34 34.29
C VAL A 207 -2.52 5.48 33.85
N VAL A 208 -1.82 4.86 34.79
CA VAL A 208 -0.67 3.98 34.49
C VAL A 208 -1.12 2.70 33.79
N GLN A 209 -2.30 2.16 34.12
CA GLN A 209 -2.87 1.01 33.43
C GLN A 209 -3.20 1.34 31.97
N GLU A 210 -3.81 2.50 31.70
CA GLU A 210 -4.09 2.94 30.33
C GLU A 210 -2.79 3.09 29.51
N LEU A 211 -1.76 3.71 30.08
CA LEU A 211 -0.44 3.82 29.44
C LEU A 211 0.18 2.44 29.15
N LEU A 212 0.05 1.50 30.08
CA LEU A 212 0.56 0.14 29.94
C LEU A 212 -0.17 -0.63 28.83
N ASP A 213 -1.49 -0.46 28.72
CA ASP A 213 -2.32 -1.10 27.69
C ASP A 213 -1.99 -0.57 26.27
N GLU A 214 -1.58 0.69 26.15
CA GLU A 214 -1.08 1.27 24.89
C GLU A 214 0.32 0.77 24.54
N CYS A 215 1.24 0.77 25.52
CA CYS A 215 2.66 0.55 25.33
C CYS A 215 3.02 -0.93 25.09
N ARG A 216 2.38 -1.85 25.83
CA ARG A 216 2.76 -3.27 25.81
C ARG A 216 2.68 -3.92 24.42
N PRO A 217 1.61 -3.72 23.61
CA PRO A 217 1.56 -4.24 22.25
C PRO A 217 2.66 -3.65 21.34
N GLU A 218 2.94 -2.36 21.47
CA GLU A 218 3.99 -1.69 20.68
C GLU A 218 5.38 -2.21 21.04
N ALA A 219 5.67 -2.39 22.33
CA ALA A 219 6.92 -2.97 22.83
C ALA A 219 7.17 -4.36 22.23
N ALA A 220 6.16 -5.22 22.24
CA ALA A 220 6.25 -6.56 21.68
C ALA A 220 6.57 -6.55 20.18
N ILE A 221 5.94 -5.65 19.42
CA ILE A 221 6.18 -5.51 17.98
C ILE A 221 7.61 -5.03 17.71
N PHE A 222 8.07 -3.96 18.38
CA PHE A 222 9.45 -3.49 18.19
C PHE A 222 10.49 -4.55 18.59
N ARG A 223 10.23 -5.34 19.63
CA ARG A 223 11.10 -6.47 19.97
C ARG A 223 11.11 -7.55 18.89
N GLN A 224 9.95 -7.88 18.30
CA GLN A 224 9.88 -8.80 17.16
C GLN A 224 10.68 -8.27 15.96
N LEU A 225 10.56 -6.98 15.64
CA LEU A 225 11.33 -6.32 14.57
C LEU A 225 12.84 -6.39 14.83
N ALA A 226 13.27 -6.06 16.04
CA ALA A 226 14.68 -6.13 16.44
C ALA A 226 15.23 -7.56 16.32
N ASN A 227 14.49 -8.54 16.83
CA ASN A 227 14.87 -9.96 16.74
C ASN A 227 14.95 -10.41 15.28
N ALA A 228 13.98 -10.04 14.44
CA ALA A 228 13.94 -10.40 13.03
C ALA A 228 15.15 -9.84 12.27
N VAL A 229 15.48 -8.55 12.48
CA VAL A 229 16.66 -7.93 11.84
C VAL A 229 17.97 -8.59 12.28
N GLY A 230 18.06 -9.07 13.52
CA GLY A 230 19.23 -9.77 14.07
C GLY A 230 19.45 -11.20 13.59
N LEU A 231 18.50 -11.82 12.88
CA LEU A 231 18.63 -13.20 12.40
C LEU A 231 19.71 -13.35 11.31
N ALA A 232 20.55 -14.38 11.44
CA ALA A 232 21.62 -14.66 10.48
C ALA A 232 21.16 -15.47 9.26
N ASN A 233 20.21 -16.40 9.42
CA ASN A 233 19.68 -17.19 8.31
C ASN A 233 18.72 -16.33 7.45
N PRO A 234 18.98 -16.15 6.15
CA PRO A 234 18.19 -15.27 5.28
C PRO A 234 16.70 -15.64 5.19
N LEU A 235 16.37 -16.93 5.04
CA LEU A 235 14.96 -17.36 4.94
C LEU A 235 14.21 -17.14 6.26
N ALA A 236 14.82 -17.50 7.39
CA ALA A 236 14.24 -17.26 8.71
C ALA A 236 14.07 -15.76 8.98
N LYS A 237 15.05 -14.93 8.57
CA LYS A 237 14.98 -13.48 8.64
C LYS A 237 13.82 -12.92 7.82
N ALA A 238 13.68 -13.33 6.56
CA ALA A 238 12.59 -12.88 5.69
C ALA A 238 11.22 -13.24 6.29
N ARG A 239 11.02 -14.48 6.74
CA ARG A 239 9.78 -14.93 7.40
C ARG A 239 9.47 -14.13 8.66
N ALA A 240 10.48 -13.90 9.51
CA ALA A 240 10.30 -13.12 10.73
C ALA A 240 9.95 -11.65 10.44
N LEU A 241 10.57 -11.04 9.42
CA LEU A 241 10.26 -9.67 8.99
C LEU A 241 8.84 -9.56 8.42
N LEU A 242 8.40 -10.53 7.60
CA LEU A 242 7.03 -10.57 7.08
C LEU A 242 6.00 -10.76 8.21
N THR A 243 6.32 -11.58 9.21
CA THR A 243 5.47 -11.78 10.39
C THR A 243 5.37 -10.50 11.21
N ALA A 244 6.49 -9.83 11.46
CA ALA A 244 6.52 -8.58 12.21
C ALA A 244 5.80 -7.45 11.46
N GLN A 245 5.93 -7.38 10.13
CA GLN A 245 5.17 -6.46 9.29
C GLN A 245 3.65 -6.66 9.45
N GLU A 246 3.19 -7.91 9.44
CA GLU A 246 1.77 -8.20 9.63
C GLU A 246 1.28 -7.76 11.01
N ALA A 247 2.09 -7.95 12.07
CA ALA A 247 1.77 -7.47 13.41
C ALA A 247 1.70 -5.93 13.49
N VAL A 248 2.60 -5.21 12.80
CA VAL A 248 2.55 -3.75 12.67
C VAL A 248 1.24 -3.31 12.02
N LEU A 249 0.89 -3.89 10.87
CA LEU A 249 -0.31 -3.51 10.11
C LEU A 249 -1.60 -3.80 10.90
N GLN A 250 -1.68 -4.97 11.54
CA GLN A 250 -2.80 -5.33 12.41
C GLN A 250 -2.96 -4.33 13.56
N ARG A 251 -1.86 -3.90 14.18
CA ARG A 251 -1.90 -2.91 15.28
C ARG A 251 -2.31 -1.53 14.79
N VAL A 252 -1.76 -1.08 13.66
CA VAL A 252 -2.12 0.21 13.03
C VAL A 252 -3.63 0.24 12.74
N GLN A 253 -4.16 -0.83 12.17
CA GLN A 253 -5.59 -0.94 11.87
C GLN A 253 -6.44 -0.99 13.14
N ALA A 254 -6.13 -1.89 14.08
CA ALA A 254 -6.94 -2.10 15.29
C ALA A 254 -6.97 -0.89 16.23
N ALA A 255 -5.90 -0.08 16.24
CA ALA A 255 -5.83 1.14 17.02
C ALA A 255 -6.14 2.42 16.22
N HIS A 256 -6.51 2.29 14.94
CA HIS A 256 -6.75 3.43 14.05
C HIS A 256 -5.59 4.45 14.07
N LEU A 257 -4.35 3.95 14.01
CA LEU A 257 -3.16 4.80 14.04
C LEU A 257 -2.99 5.53 12.70
N ASP A 258 -2.52 6.77 12.76
CA ASP A 258 -2.19 7.54 11.56
C ASP A 258 -0.81 7.19 10.98
N PHE A 259 -0.51 7.77 9.82
CA PHE A 259 0.75 7.56 9.10
C PHE A 259 1.98 8.15 9.81
N ASP A 260 1.79 9.09 10.74
CA ASP A 260 2.85 9.73 11.51
C ASP A 260 3.17 8.96 12.81
N SER A 261 2.40 7.92 13.11
CA SER A 261 2.70 6.98 14.21
C SER A 261 4.04 6.27 14.00
N GLU A 262 4.70 5.93 15.11
CA GLU A 262 5.99 5.25 15.08
C GLU A 262 5.90 3.86 14.43
N LEU A 263 4.76 3.18 14.57
CA LEU A 263 4.50 1.90 13.90
C LEU A 263 4.36 2.06 12.38
N ALA A 264 3.67 3.09 11.91
CA ALA A 264 3.59 3.38 10.48
C ALA A 264 4.97 3.70 9.89
N LYS A 265 5.82 4.44 10.61
CA LYS A 265 7.23 4.67 10.22
C LYS A 265 8.04 3.38 10.26
N ALA A 266 7.90 2.55 11.29
CA ALA A 266 8.59 1.27 11.37
C ALA A 266 8.27 0.39 10.15
N ASN A 267 7.01 0.34 9.70
CA ASN A 267 6.62 -0.38 8.48
C ASN A 267 7.42 0.07 7.25
N VAL A 268 7.66 1.38 7.11
CA VAL A 268 8.51 1.92 6.02
C VAL A 268 9.93 1.38 6.13
N HIS A 269 10.52 1.52 7.33
CA HIS A 269 11.90 1.16 7.56
C HIS A 269 12.15 -0.36 7.46
N LEU A 270 11.10 -1.18 7.49
CA LEU A 270 11.18 -2.62 7.26
C LEU A 270 11.41 -3.04 5.81
N GLN A 271 11.08 -2.19 4.85
CA GLN A 271 11.14 -2.54 3.43
C GLN A 271 12.57 -2.90 3.01
N THR A 272 13.55 -2.09 3.41
CA THR A 272 14.97 -2.30 3.11
C THR A 272 15.52 -3.60 3.68
N PRO A 273 15.45 -3.88 5.00
CA PRO A 273 15.95 -5.14 5.54
C PRO A 273 15.22 -6.37 5.01
N LEU A 274 13.92 -6.27 4.68
CA LEU A 274 13.18 -7.35 4.04
C LEU A 274 13.68 -7.62 2.62
N LEU A 275 13.84 -6.57 1.81
CA LEU A 275 14.36 -6.70 0.45
C LEU A 275 15.78 -7.29 0.43
N GLN A 276 16.64 -6.84 1.35
CA GLN A 276 17.99 -7.41 1.52
C GLN A 276 17.94 -8.90 1.88
N ALA A 277 17.06 -9.30 2.82
CA ALA A 277 16.91 -10.70 3.19
C ALA A 277 16.43 -11.54 1.99
N VAL A 278 15.42 -11.07 1.26
CA VAL A 278 14.87 -11.77 0.08
C VAL A 278 15.90 -11.90 -1.06
N ASN A 279 16.70 -10.86 -1.31
CA ASN A 279 17.71 -10.85 -2.38
C ASN A 279 18.88 -11.82 -2.13
N THR A 280 19.09 -12.22 -0.88
CA THR A 280 20.16 -13.15 -0.47
C THR A 280 19.73 -14.62 -0.47
N LEU A 281 18.44 -14.89 -0.72
CA LEU A 281 17.89 -16.25 -0.80
C LEU A 281 18.39 -16.99 -2.06
N SER A 282 18.65 -18.28 -1.91
CA SER A 282 18.76 -19.20 -3.05
C SER A 282 17.41 -19.37 -3.77
N ASP A 283 17.42 -19.90 -4.99
CA ASP A 283 16.18 -20.08 -5.76
C ASP A 283 15.19 -21.05 -5.08
N ALA A 284 15.71 -22.10 -4.43
CA ALA A 284 14.89 -23.01 -3.64
C ALA A 284 14.23 -22.32 -2.43
N GLU A 285 14.98 -21.44 -1.75
CA GLU A 285 14.44 -20.66 -0.62
C GLU A 285 13.45 -19.58 -1.08
N LYS A 286 13.67 -18.95 -2.23
CA LYS A 286 12.70 -18.03 -2.86
C LYS A 286 11.39 -18.76 -3.16
N SER A 287 11.47 -19.91 -3.81
CA SER A 287 10.31 -20.74 -4.11
C SER A 287 9.59 -21.17 -2.82
N THR A 288 10.35 -21.56 -1.79
CA THR A 288 9.80 -21.89 -0.47
C THR A 288 9.07 -20.69 0.15
N LEU A 289 9.63 -19.49 0.08
CA LEU A 289 9.03 -18.28 0.63
C LEU A 289 7.75 -17.87 -0.11
N VAL A 290 7.70 -18.05 -1.44
CA VAL A 290 6.45 -17.87 -2.21
C VAL A 290 5.43 -18.96 -1.84
N GLY A 291 5.90 -20.18 -1.55
CA GLY A 291 5.10 -21.28 -1.01
C GLY A 291 4.32 -20.89 0.25
N ASP A 292 4.93 -20.13 1.16
CA ASP A 292 4.25 -19.64 2.36
C ASP A 292 3.03 -18.75 2.01
N ASP A 293 3.14 -17.87 1.01
CA ASP A 293 2.02 -17.03 0.55
C ASP A 293 0.97 -17.85 -0.23
N LEU A 294 1.37 -18.91 -0.94
CA LEU A 294 0.43 -19.86 -1.56
C LEU A 294 -0.39 -20.61 -0.50
N ASP A 295 0.24 -21.00 0.61
CA ASP A 295 -0.45 -21.63 1.73
C ASP A 295 -1.43 -20.66 2.41
N LEU A 296 -1.09 -19.37 2.48
CA LEU A 296 -2.03 -18.33 2.95
C LEU A 296 -3.24 -18.17 2.00
N LEU A 297 -3.04 -18.21 0.68
CA LEU A 297 -4.15 -18.24 -0.28
C LEU A 297 -5.00 -19.50 -0.12
N ALA A 298 -4.38 -20.66 0.11
CA ALA A 298 -5.09 -21.90 0.40
C ALA A 298 -5.88 -21.83 1.71
N GLY A 299 -5.39 -21.08 2.70
CA GLY A 299 -6.12 -20.74 3.91
C GLY A 299 -7.42 -19.98 3.62
N ILE A 300 -7.36 -18.95 2.76
CA ILE A 300 -8.56 -18.22 2.31
C ILE A 300 -9.51 -19.14 1.53
N GLN A 301 -8.97 -20.01 0.68
CA GLN A 301 -9.75 -21.01 -0.06
C GLN A 301 -10.50 -21.97 0.87
N ALA A 302 -9.91 -22.33 2.01
CA ALA A 302 -10.50 -23.25 2.99
C ALA A 302 -11.43 -22.56 3.99
N ASP A 303 -11.38 -21.22 4.12
CA ASP A 303 -12.17 -20.48 5.11
C ASP A 303 -13.67 -20.44 4.75
N PRO A 304 -14.56 -21.08 5.53
CA PRO A 304 -16.00 -21.01 5.28
C PRO A 304 -16.57 -19.58 5.39
N GLY A 305 -15.84 -18.65 6.01
CA GLY A 305 -16.14 -17.21 6.05
C GLY A 305 -15.80 -16.46 4.77
N ALA A 306 -15.13 -17.07 3.79
CA ALA A 306 -14.96 -16.51 2.45
C ALA A 306 -16.17 -16.85 1.56
N PRO A 307 -16.64 -15.91 0.70
CA PRO A 307 -17.68 -16.19 -0.28
C PRO A 307 -17.35 -17.43 -1.11
N GLN A 308 -18.37 -18.23 -1.45
CA GLN A 308 -18.16 -19.47 -2.20
C GLN A 308 -17.37 -19.23 -3.49
N VAL A 309 -17.71 -18.17 -4.25
CA VAL A 309 -16.99 -17.82 -5.49
C VAL A 309 -15.52 -17.48 -5.24
N THR A 310 -15.18 -16.84 -4.12
CA THR A 310 -13.78 -16.55 -3.75
C THR A 310 -13.01 -17.83 -3.52
N ARG A 311 -13.57 -18.75 -2.73
CA ARG A 311 -12.96 -20.08 -2.48
C ARG A 311 -12.80 -20.88 -3.75
N ASP A 312 -13.84 -20.91 -4.55
CA ASP A 312 -13.89 -21.60 -5.84
C ASP A 312 -12.86 -21.05 -6.83
N THR A 313 -12.73 -19.73 -6.92
CA THR A 313 -11.76 -19.06 -7.79
C THR A 313 -10.34 -19.38 -7.34
N LEU A 314 -10.04 -19.20 -6.05
CA LEU A 314 -8.72 -19.54 -5.51
C LEU A 314 -8.38 -21.02 -5.68
N GLY A 315 -9.36 -21.91 -5.58
CA GLY A 315 -9.18 -23.34 -5.85
C GLY A 315 -8.76 -23.62 -7.29
N ASP A 316 -9.41 -22.98 -8.27
CA ASP A 316 -9.03 -23.08 -9.67
C ASP A 316 -7.61 -22.51 -9.92
N LEU A 317 -7.28 -21.35 -9.33
CA LEU A 317 -5.95 -20.75 -9.44
C LEU A 317 -4.84 -21.63 -8.84
N LEU A 318 -5.06 -22.16 -7.64
CA LEU A 318 -4.09 -22.99 -6.92
C LEU A 318 -3.93 -24.38 -7.55
N ALA A 319 -4.91 -24.87 -8.32
CA ALA A 319 -4.77 -26.10 -9.10
C ALA A 319 -3.63 -26.01 -10.13
N ASN A 320 -3.34 -24.81 -10.63
CA ASN A 320 -2.26 -24.56 -11.59
C ASN A 320 -0.86 -24.51 -10.94
N ARG A 321 -0.72 -24.60 -9.61
CA ARG A 321 0.59 -24.46 -8.94
C ARG A 321 1.65 -25.47 -9.43
N GLY A 322 1.23 -26.65 -9.89
CA GLY A 322 2.13 -27.71 -10.37
C GLY A 322 2.75 -27.44 -11.75
N ILE A 323 2.25 -26.44 -12.48
CA ILE A 323 2.77 -26.03 -13.80
C ILE A 323 3.47 -24.67 -13.74
N VAL A 324 3.73 -24.14 -12.54
CA VAL A 324 4.33 -22.83 -12.31
C VAL A 324 5.60 -22.96 -11.48
N ASN A 325 6.72 -22.49 -12.03
CA ASN A 325 7.96 -22.26 -11.30
C ASN A 325 7.89 -20.89 -10.61
N PHE A 326 7.82 -20.90 -9.28
CA PHE A 326 7.72 -19.69 -8.46
C PHE A 326 9.08 -19.15 -8.05
N THR A 327 9.23 -17.83 -8.11
CA THR A 327 10.40 -17.13 -7.56
C THR A 327 10.04 -15.72 -7.11
N THR A 328 10.97 -15.02 -6.46
CA THR A 328 10.74 -13.66 -5.96
C THR A 328 11.26 -12.61 -6.95
N GLY A 329 10.59 -11.46 -7.03
CA GLY A 329 11.02 -10.32 -7.84
C GLY A 329 9.87 -9.38 -8.17
N LEU A 330 10.08 -8.50 -9.15
CA LEU A 330 8.98 -7.69 -9.68
C LEU A 330 7.85 -8.62 -10.17
N PRO A 331 6.58 -8.36 -9.80
CA PRO A 331 5.47 -9.22 -10.15
C PRO A 331 5.39 -9.42 -11.65
N GLY A 332 5.08 -10.64 -12.06
CA GLY A 332 4.83 -10.93 -13.45
C GLY A 332 4.89 -12.41 -13.77
N THR A 333 4.04 -12.81 -14.68
CA THR A 333 3.94 -14.16 -15.21
C THR A 333 4.44 -14.20 -16.65
N LYS A 334 5.20 -15.24 -16.97
CA LYS A 334 5.63 -15.52 -18.34
C LYS A 334 5.67 -17.02 -18.60
N LEU A 335 5.72 -17.40 -19.88
CA LEU A 335 6.16 -18.73 -20.26
C LEU A 335 7.60 -18.95 -19.81
N SER A 336 7.87 -20.15 -19.33
CA SER A 336 9.20 -20.52 -18.88
C SER A 336 10.20 -20.59 -20.03
N GLU A 337 11.46 -20.30 -19.71
CA GLU A 337 12.56 -20.43 -20.68
C GLU A 337 12.85 -21.91 -20.97
N PRO A 338 13.44 -22.25 -22.14
CA PRO A 338 13.84 -23.62 -22.44
C PRO A 338 14.69 -24.24 -21.33
N GLY A 339 14.33 -25.44 -20.90
CA GLY A 339 15.04 -26.20 -19.86
C GLY A 339 14.47 -26.05 -18.44
N VAL A 340 13.51 -25.15 -18.22
CA VAL A 340 12.64 -25.16 -17.02
C VAL A 340 11.52 -26.19 -17.24
N ALA A 341 11.21 -26.99 -16.22
CA ALA A 341 10.26 -28.10 -16.35
C ALA A 341 8.81 -27.61 -16.37
N GLU A 342 8.50 -26.61 -15.56
CA GLU A 342 7.20 -25.97 -15.47
C GLU A 342 6.90 -25.13 -16.71
N LYS A 343 5.61 -24.99 -17.05
CA LYS A 343 5.14 -24.23 -18.22
C LYS A 343 5.30 -22.72 -18.02
N TYR A 344 5.10 -22.26 -16.79
CA TYR A 344 5.13 -20.85 -16.42
C TYR A 344 6.22 -20.53 -15.41
N THR A 345 6.79 -19.33 -15.51
CA THR A 345 7.57 -18.73 -14.43
C THR A 345 6.82 -17.52 -13.91
N LEU A 346 6.55 -17.52 -12.60
CA LEU A 346 5.85 -16.44 -11.90
C LEU A 346 6.80 -15.81 -10.90
N ARG A 347 7.00 -14.49 -11.04
CA ARG A 347 7.72 -13.68 -10.06
C ARG A 347 6.74 -13.03 -9.10
N HIS A 348 7.06 -13.11 -7.81
CA HIS A 348 6.23 -12.58 -6.74
C HIS A 348 7.03 -11.59 -5.87
N MET A 349 6.48 -10.40 -5.62
CA MET A 349 7.14 -9.40 -4.80
C MET A 349 6.82 -9.62 -3.33
N MET A 350 7.84 -9.98 -2.54
CA MET A 350 7.68 -10.21 -1.11
C MET A 350 7.67 -8.92 -0.28
N ALA A 351 8.40 -7.88 -0.69
CA ALA A 351 8.46 -6.62 0.03
C ALA A 351 7.35 -5.67 -0.46
N GLN A 352 6.15 -5.80 0.10
CA GLN A 352 5.01 -4.92 -0.20
C GLN A 352 4.60 -4.12 1.03
N PRO A 353 4.32 -2.80 0.89
CA PRO A 353 3.98 -1.95 2.03
C PRO A 353 2.65 -2.33 2.69
N GLU A 354 1.73 -2.95 1.95
CA GLU A 354 0.44 -3.45 2.43
C GLU A 354 0.51 -4.84 3.09
N GLY A 355 1.73 -5.37 3.29
CA GLY A 355 1.96 -6.66 3.91
C GLY A 355 1.30 -7.81 3.16
N ALA A 356 0.77 -8.80 3.89
CA ALA A 356 0.21 -9.98 3.26
C ALA A 356 -0.98 -9.65 2.36
N THR A 357 -1.78 -8.62 2.67
CA THR A 357 -2.91 -8.25 1.80
C THR A 357 -2.43 -7.93 0.39
N GLY A 358 -1.46 -7.02 0.25
CA GLY A 358 -0.87 -6.67 -1.05
C GLY A 358 -0.28 -7.88 -1.75
N ARG A 359 0.53 -8.68 -1.03
CA ARG A 359 1.18 -9.88 -1.56
C ARG A 359 0.20 -10.90 -2.09
N LEU A 360 -0.77 -11.33 -1.29
CA LEU A 360 -1.72 -12.36 -1.68
C LEU A 360 -2.58 -11.91 -2.87
N GLY A 361 -3.01 -10.65 -2.88
CA GLY A 361 -3.75 -10.13 -4.04
C GLY A 361 -2.89 -10.02 -5.30
N SER A 362 -1.61 -9.65 -5.19
CA SER A 362 -0.67 -9.66 -6.33
C SER A 362 -0.40 -11.08 -6.83
N LEU A 363 -0.26 -12.06 -5.93
CA LEU A 363 -0.05 -13.46 -6.31
C LEU A 363 -1.29 -14.04 -6.99
N ALA A 364 -2.49 -13.74 -6.47
CA ALA A 364 -3.76 -14.13 -7.10
C ALA A 364 -3.94 -13.47 -8.47
N HIS A 365 -3.56 -12.20 -8.62
CA HIS A 365 -3.54 -11.50 -9.91
C HIS A 365 -2.70 -12.26 -10.95
N GLU A 366 -1.46 -12.59 -10.61
CA GLU A 366 -0.55 -13.31 -11.51
C GLU A 366 -1.04 -14.74 -11.83
N LEU A 367 -1.55 -15.47 -10.83
CA LEU A 367 -2.14 -16.79 -11.05
C LEU A 367 -3.39 -16.73 -11.93
N THR A 368 -4.13 -15.62 -11.93
CA THR A 368 -5.28 -15.44 -12.83
C THR A 368 -4.84 -15.40 -14.29
N HIS A 369 -3.68 -14.82 -14.59
CA HIS A 369 -3.13 -14.90 -15.95
C HIS A 369 -2.77 -16.33 -16.35
N VAL A 370 -2.23 -17.15 -15.42
CA VAL A 370 -1.99 -18.58 -15.68
C VAL A 370 -3.30 -19.30 -15.98
N ASP A 371 -4.30 -19.14 -15.12
CA ASP A 371 -5.61 -19.79 -15.24
C ASP A 371 -6.35 -19.39 -16.53
N ALA A 372 -6.34 -18.10 -16.86
CA ALA A 372 -6.90 -17.60 -18.11
C ALA A 372 -6.12 -18.07 -19.34
N GLY A 373 -4.79 -18.18 -19.23
CA GLY A 373 -3.93 -18.77 -20.24
C GLY A 373 -4.34 -20.20 -20.56
N GLU A 374 -4.51 -21.04 -19.53
CA GLU A 374 -4.96 -22.43 -19.71
C GLU A 374 -6.41 -22.51 -20.22
N SER A 375 -7.27 -21.59 -19.82
CA SER A 375 -8.70 -21.63 -20.15
C SER A 375 -9.03 -21.15 -21.56
N PHE A 376 -8.34 -20.12 -22.04
CA PHE A 376 -8.61 -19.49 -23.35
C PHE A 376 -7.56 -19.81 -24.41
N ASP A 377 -6.53 -20.60 -24.04
CA ASP A 377 -5.34 -20.86 -24.86
C ASP A 377 -4.61 -19.57 -25.30
N ASN A 378 -4.73 -18.49 -24.54
CA ASN A 378 -4.05 -17.21 -24.84
C ASN A 378 -2.64 -17.15 -24.26
N THR A 379 -2.02 -18.30 -23.99
CA THR A 379 -0.86 -18.47 -23.11
C THR A 379 0.36 -17.62 -23.45
N GLN A 380 0.52 -17.19 -24.70
CA GLN A 380 1.62 -16.32 -25.14
C GLN A 380 1.40 -14.83 -24.84
N ILE A 381 0.13 -14.39 -24.74
CA ILE A 381 -0.24 -12.96 -24.59
C ILE A 381 -1.03 -12.71 -23.29
N LEU A 382 -1.46 -13.77 -22.61
CA LEU A 382 -2.22 -13.74 -21.35
C LEU A 382 -3.50 -12.88 -21.46
N LEU A 383 -4.12 -12.86 -22.64
CA LEU A 383 -5.38 -12.16 -22.88
C LEU A 383 -6.53 -12.84 -22.15
N LEU A 384 -7.45 -12.03 -21.65
CA LEU A 384 -8.65 -12.45 -20.94
C LEU A 384 -9.88 -12.42 -21.85
N LEU A 385 -9.79 -12.97 -23.06
CA LEU A 385 -10.88 -13.03 -24.03
C LEU A 385 -10.74 -14.26 -24.92
N ARG A 386 -11.83 -14.84 -25.43
CA ARG A 386 -11.76 -16.02 -26.31
C ARG A 386 -11.10 -15.66 -27.66
N GLN A 387 -10.18 -16.48 -28.16
CA GLN A 387 -9.40 -16.17 -29.38
C GLN A 387 -10.24 -15.79 -30.63
N ASN A 388 -11.44 -16.36 -30.76
CA ASN A 388 -12.24 -16.27 -31.98
C ASN A 388 -13.40 -15.26 -31.92
N LEU A 389 -13.33 -14.27 -31.02
CA LEU A 389 -14.34 -13.21 -30.97
C LEU A 389 -14.29 -12.33 -32.24
N ALA A 390 -15.47 -11.99 -32.76
CA ALA A 390 -15.60 -11.00 -33.82
C ALA A 390 -15.23 -9.60 -33.31
N ASP A 391 -14.81 -8.70 -34.20
CA ASP A 391 -14.37 -7.34 -33.84
C ASP A 391 -15.43 -6.56 -33.04
N ALA A 392 -16.71 -6.72 -33.41
CA ALA A 392 -17.82 -6.11 -32.69
C ALA A 392 -17.97 -6.64 -31.25
N GLU A 393 -17.71 -7.94 -31.05
CA GLU A 393 -17.75 -8.57 -29.72
C GLU A 393 -16.58 -8.11 -28.86
N ILE A 394 -15.38 -7.98 -29.43
CA ILE A 394 -14.19 -7.45 -28.74
C ILE A 394 -14.44 -6.01 -28.28
N THR A 395 -15.00 -5.18 -29.17
CA THR A 395 -15.33 -3.78 -28.88
C THR A 395 -16.38 -3.67 -27.77
N ALA A 396 -17.44 -4.49 -27.86
CA ALA A 396 -18.51 -4.53 -26.87
C ALA A 396 -17.97 -4.99 -25.50
N LEU A 397 -17.14 -6.03 -25.47
CA LEU A 397 -16.57 -6.59 -24.25
C LEU A 397 -15.69 -5.57 -23.51
N ALA A 398 -14.80 -4.86 -24.22
CA ALA A 398 -13.95 -3.85 -23.60
C ALA A 398 -14.77 -2.69 -22.99
N LYS A 399 -15.81 -2.24 -23.70
CA LYS A 399 -16.74 -1.21 -23.22
C LYS A 399 -17.53 -1.68 -22.00
N GLU A 400 -18.03 -2.90 -22.03
CA GLU A 400 -18.78 -3.50 -20.93
C GLU A 400 -17.92 -3.63 -19.67
N ARG A 401 -16.71 -4.19 -19.79
CA ARG A 401 -15.78 -4.33 -18.67
C ARG A 401 -15.40 -2.99 -18.08
N LYS A 402 -15.14 -1.96 -18.90
CA LYS A 402 -14.91 -0.60 -18.44
C LYS A 402 -16.09 -0.06 -17.62
N ALA A 403 -17.32 -0.22 -18.11
CA ALA A 403 -18.51 0.22 -17.41
C ALA A 403 -18.69 -0.49 -16.05
N ARG A 404 -18.37 -1.78 -15.98
CA ARG A 404 -18.39 -2.56 -14.73
C ARG A 404 -17.31 -2.06 -13.74
N VAL A 405 -16.10 -1.74 -14.20
CA VAL A 405 -15.07 -1.12 -13.34
C VAL A 405 -15.54 0.24 -12.81
N ASP A 406 -16.16 1.07 -13.65
CA ASP A 406 -16.67 2.38 -13.22
C ASP A 406 -17.81 2.24 -12.20
N ALA A 407 -18.67 1.21 -12.34
CA ALA A 407 -19.69 0.90 -11.35
C ALA A 407 -19.07 0.52 -9.99
N LEU A 408 -18.01 -0.30 -9.98
CA LEU A 408 -17.27 -0.61 -8.74
C LEU A 408 -16.64 0.64 -8.10
N ARG A 409 -16.11 1.57 -8.91
CA ARG A 409 -15.60 2.85 -8.39
C ARG A 409 -16.70 3.68 -7.75
N GLY A 410 -17.89 3.70 -8.34
CA GLY A 410 -19.06 4.37 -7.78
C GLY A 410 -19.47 3.78 -6.42
N LEU A 411 -19.49 2.45 -6.30
CA LEU A 411 -19.77 1.77 -5.03
C LEU A 411 -18.68 2.06 -3.98
N LEU A 412 -17.40 2.00 -4.37
CA LEU A 412 -16.27 2.28 -3.49
C LEU A 412 -16.30 3.70 -2.91
N ALA A 413 -16.72 4.69 -3.70
CA ALA A 413 -16.83 6.08 -3.25
C ALA A 413 -17.90 6.26 -2.15
N GLY A 414 -18.96 5.45 -2.18
CA GLY A 414 -20.04 5.46 -1.19
C GLY A 414 -19.84 4.47 -0.03
N ASP A 415 -18.81 3.64 -0.06
CA ASP A 415 -18.56 2.65 0.98
C ASP A 415 -18.22 3.32 2.32
N GLY A 416 -18.81 2.83 3.41
CA GLY A 416 -18.55 3.32 4.77
C GLY A 416 -17.75 2.36 5.62
N THR A 417 -17.36 1.20 5.07
CA THR A 417 -16.77 0.09 5.84
C THR A 417 -15.25 0.05 5.74
N LEU A 418 -14.68 0.46 4.61
CA LEU A 418 -13.25 0.50 4.36
C LEU A 418 -12.62 1.80 4.86
N THR A 419 -11.39 1.72 5.34
CA THR A 419 -10.56 2.89 5.66
C THR A 419 -10.11 3.62 4.40
N ASP A 420 -9.66 4.87 4.53
CA ASP A 420 -9.18 5.66 3.38
C ASP A 420 -8.01 4.97 2.66
N ASP A 421 -7.05 4.39 3.40
CA ASP A 421 -5.92 3.66 2.81
C ASP A 421 -6.38 2.40 2.06
N GLN A 422 -7.39 1.70 2.57
CA GLN A 422 -7.98 0.53 1.90
C GLN A 422 -8.69 0.95 0.61
N LYS A 423 -9.47 2.04 0.66
CA LYS A 423 -10.13 2.60 -0.52
C LYS A 423 -9.13 3.08 -1.57
N ASP A 424 -8.04 3.72 -1.16
CA ASP A 424 -7.00 4.18 -2.07
C ASP A 424 -6.30 3.01 -2.77
N LEU A 425 -5.97 1.94 -2.03
CA LEU A 425 -5.43 0.72 -2.61
C LEU A 425 -6.41 0.07 -3.58
N PHE A 426 -7.68 -0.10 -3.17
CA PHE A 426 -8.73 -0.69 -4.00
C PHE A 426 -8.92 0.12 -5.29
N ALA A 427 -9.03 1.45 -5.17
CA ALA A 427 -9.18 2.36 -6.29
C ALA A 427 -7.96 2.33 -7.23
N SER A 428 -6.75 2.16 -6.69
CA SER A 428 -5.53 1.98 -7.48
C SER A 428 -5.60 0.76 -8.39
N LYS A 429 -6.08 -0.39 -7.88
CA LYS A 429 -6.26 -1.60 -8.70
C LYS A 429 -7.37 -1.43 -9.74
N LEU A 430 -8.48 -0.78 -9.38
CA LEU A 430 -9.50 -0.43 -10.38
C LEU A 430 -8.95 0.51 -11.46
N ARG A 431 -8.04 1.46 -11.13
CA ARG A 431 -7.33 2.30 -12.12
C ARG A 431 -6.45 1.47 -13.03
N TYR A 432 -5.71 0.53 -12.47
CA TYR A 432 -4.85 -0.37 -13.23
C TYR A 432 -5.62 -1.13 -14.32
N ALA A 433 -6.82 -1.65 -14.01
CA ALA A 433 -7.67 -2.36 -14.98
C ALA A 433 -8.11 -1.54 -16.20
N THR A 434 -8.02 -0.21 -16.13
CA THR A 434 -8.48 0.71 -17.20
C THR A 434 -7.39 1.68 -17.62
N ASP A 435 -6.13 1.40 -17.30
CA ASP A 435 -5.00 2.23 -17.68
C ASP A 435 -4.71 2.00 -19.18
N PRO A 436 -4.81 3.02 -20.05
CA PRO A 436 -4.54 2.85 -21.48
C PRO A 436 -3.10 2.40 -21.77
N SER A 437 -2.15 2.69 -20.87
CA SER A 437 -0.76 2.23 -21.00
C SER A 437 -0.58 0.74 -20.75
N LYS A 438 -1.60 0.06 -20.23
CA LYS A 438 -1.63 -1.39 -19.94
C LYS A 438 -2.45 -2.16 -20.98
N GLY A 439 -2.77 -1.52 -22.10
CA GLY A 439 -3.56 -2.08 -23.19
C GLY A 439 -2.89 -3.25 -23.91
N VAL A 440 -3.66 -3.90 -24.79
CA VAL A 440 -3.19 -4.99 -25.65
C VAL A 440 -1.99 -4.56 -26.51
N GLY A 441 -1.94 -3.29 -26.92
CA GLY A 441 -0.82 -2.72 -27.69
C GLY A 441 0.52 -2.78 -26.94
N ARG A 442 0.53 -2.66 -25.61
CA ARG A 442 1.74 -2.85 -24.79
C ARG A 442 2.25 -4.28 -24.90
N TYR A 443 1.35 -5.26 -24.85
CA TYR A 443 1.72 -6.67 -24.98
C TYR A 443 2.20 -6.97 -26.39
N ALA A 444 1.54 -6.45 -27.43
CA ALA A 444 2.02 -6.55 -28.80
C ALA A 444 3.46 -6.04 -28.94
N ALA A 445 3.77 -4.88 -28.35
CA ALA A 445 5.12 -4.30 -28.37
C ALA A 445 6.14 -5.15 -27.60
N ASN A 446 5.80 -5.58 -26.37
CA ASN A 446 6.70 -6.33 -25.50
C ASN A 446 7.03 -7.73 -26.03
N PHE A 447 6.07 -8.36 -26.71
CA PHE A 447 6.21 -9.72 -27.24
C PHE A 447 6.53 -9.76 -28.73
N LYS A 448 6.74 -8.62 -29.41
CA LYS A 448 6.95 -8.55 -30.87
C LYS A 448 7.98 -9.55 -31.40
N SER A 449 9.09 -9.79 -30.71
CA SER A 449 10.13 -10.74 -31.14
C SER A 449 9.77 -12.21 -30.93
N LYS A 450 8.69 -12.49 -30.18
CA LYS A 450 8.20 -13.82 -29.83
C LYS A 450 6.92 -14.21 -30.58
N LEU A 451 6.38 -13.31 -31.40
CA LEU A 451 5.12 -13.50 -32.13
C LEU A 451 5.35 -13.58 -33.63
N ASP A 452 4.54 -14.39 -34.30
CA ASP A 452 4.45 -14.31 -35.75
C ASP A 452 3.77 -12.99 -36.18
N ALA A 453 3.97 -12.63 -37.46
CA ALA A 453 3.49 -11.36 -37.99
C ALA A 453 1.96 -11.22 -37.95
N ALA A 454 1.21 -12.31 -38.15
CA ALA A 454 -0.25 -12.28 -38.16
C ALA A 454 -0.80 -12.08 -36.75
N THR A 455 -0.26 -12.79 -35.76
CA THR A 455 -0.61 -12.61 -34.35
C THR A 455 -0.29 -11.21 -33.88
N HIS A 456 0.92 -10.70 -34.15
CA HIS A 456 1.30 -9.33 -33.78
C HIS A 456 0.37 -8.29 -34.42
N GLN A 457 0.05 -8.44 -35.71
CA GLN A 457 -0.87 -7.53 -36.41
C GLN A 457 -2.29 -7.59 -35.80
N ARG A 458 -2.79 -8.78 -35.48
CA ARG A 458 -4.10 -8.95 -34.85
C ARG A 458 -4.17 -8.27 -33.48
N LEU A 459 -3.12 -8.31 -32.68
CA LEU A 459 -3.08 -7.60 -31.40
C LEU A 459 -3.15 -6.07 -31.56
N LEU A 460 -2.51 -5.51 -32.61
CA LEU A 460 -2.61 -4.08 -32.92
C LEU A 460 -4.02 -3.69 -33.38
N GLU A 461 -4.71 -4.57 -34.12
CA GLU A 461 -6.11 -4.37 -34.49
C GLU A 461 -7.02 -4.41 -33.26
N ILE A 462 -6.82 -5.38 -32.36
CA ILE A 462 -7.56 -5.46 -31.09
C ILE A 462 -7.36 -4.19 -30.27
N GLU A 463 -6.12 -3.69 -30.16
CA GLU A 463 -5.83 -2.41 -29.51
C GLU A 463 -6.63 -1.27 -30.16
N ALA A 464 -6.61 -1.15 -31.49
CA ALA A 464 -7.33 -0.10 -32.19
C ALA A 464 -8.86 -0.18 -32.00
N LEU A 465 -9.43 -1.40 -31.94
CA LEU A 465 -10.86 -1.63 -31.72
C LEU A 465 -11.31 -1.28 -30.30
N SER A 466 -10.45 -1.51 -29.31
CA SER A 466 -10.83 -1.49 -27.89
C SER A 466 -10.27 -0.30 -27.11
N ALA A 467 -9.34 0.47 -27.68
CA ALA A 467 -8.81 1.68 -27.07
C ALA A 467 -9.92 2.70 -26.73
N PRO A 468 -9.79 3.46 -25.62
CA PRO A 468 -8.70 3.42 -24.64
C PRO A 468 -8.86 2.31 -23.58
N ASN A 469 -9.81 1.38 -23.76
CA ASN A 469 -10.21 0.39 -22.76
C ASN A 469 -9.59 -0.99 -23.00
N SER A 470 -8.63 -1.12 -23.91
CA SER A 470 -8.01 -2.39 -24.26
C SER A 470 -7.32 -3.08 -23.07
N SER A 471 -6.92 -2.34 -22.03
CA SER A 471 -6.38 -2.92 -20.79
C SER A 471 -7.39 -3.79 -20.05
N THR A 472 -8.69 -3.54 -20.19
CA THR A 472 -9.74 -4.40 -19.60
C THR A 472 -9.80 -5.78 -20.26
N LEU A 473 -9.20 -5.95 -21.43
CA LEU A 473 -9.06 -7.25 -22.09
C LEU A 473 -7.88 -8.06 -21.54
N VAL A 474 -7.07 -7.47 -20.67
CA VAL A 474 -5.88 -8.11 -20.08
C VAL A 474 -5.93 -8.14 -18.55
N GLU A 475 -6.45 -7.10 -17.91
CA GLU A 475 -6.29 -6.90 -16.46
C GLU A 475 -7.61 -6.95 -15.68
N TYR A 476 -8.75 -7.05 -16.36
CA TYR A 476 -10.05 -6.94 -15.70
C TYR A 476 -10.30 -8.05 -14.68
N ASP A 477 -10.08 -9.30 -15.07
CA ASP A 477 -10.30 -10.49 -14.23
C ASP A 477 -9.25 -10.62 -13.13
N THR A 478 -8.00 -10.27 -13.46
CA THR A 478 -6.87 -10.28 -12.52
C THR A 478 -7.09 -9.28 -11.40
N VAL A 479 -7.63 -8.09 -11.72
CA VAL A 479 -8.03 -7.08 -10.74
C VAL A 479 -9.26 -7.52 -9.93
N VAL A 480 -10.29 -8.09 -10.55
CA VAL A 480 -11.47 -8.60 -9.81
C VAL A 480 -11.05 -9.64 -8.77
N THR A 481 -10.22 -10.61 -9.18
CA THR A 481 -9.69 -11.65 -8.29
C THR A 481 -8.86 -11.06 -7.16
N GLN A 482 -7.93 -10.15 -7.47
CA GLN A 482 -7.10 -9.45 -6.49
C GLN A 482 -7.95 -8.74 -5.42
N LEU A 483 -9.04 -8.10 -5.83
CA LEU A 483 -9.91 -7.34 -4.94
C LEU A 483 -10.78 -8.24 -4.04
N LEU A 484 -11.13 -9.47 -4.47
CA LEU A 484 -11.81 -10.44 -3.60
C LEU A 484 -10.92 -10.82 -2.41
N VAL A 485 -9.62 -11.04 -2.69
CA VAL A 485 -8.63 -11.35 -1.65
C VAL A 485 -8.52 -10.20 -0.67
N TYR A 486 -8.50 -8.95 -1.15
CA TYR A 486 -8.43 -7.76 -0.29
C TYR A 486 -9.65 -7.65 0.63
N LEU A 487 -10.88 -7.70 0.08
CA LEU A 487 -12.10 -7.57 0.89
C LEU A 487 -12.22 -8.66 1.95
N HIS A 488 -11.89 -9.90 1.59
CA HIS A 488 -11.87 -10.99 2.58
C HIS A 488 -10.83 -10.75 3.68
N ARG A 489 -9.59 -10.39 3.31
CA ARG A 489 -8.49 -10.12 4.26
C ARG A 489 -8.76 -8.95 5.19
N TRP A 490 -9.52 -7.96 4.74
CA TRP A 490 -9.96 -6.83 5.55
C TRP A 490 -11.19 -7.12 6.42
N GLY A 491 -11.80 -8.30 6.27
CA GLY A 491 -13.03 -8.65 6.98
C GLY A 491 -14.22 -7.79 6.55
N ALA A 492 -14.23 -7.31 5.31
CA ALA A 492 -15.34 -6.51 4.79
C ALA A 492 -16.64 -7.32 4.86
N PRO A 493 -17.76 -6.73 5.32
CA PRO A 493 -19.03 -7.44 5.40
C PRO A 493 -19.45 -7.96 4.02
N GLN A 494 -19.78 -9.24 3.89
CA GLN A 494 -20.23 -9.79 2.60
C GLN A 494 -21.55 -9.17 2.10
N THR A 495 -22.33 -8.58 3.00
CA THR A 495 -23.54 -7.82 2.68
C THR A 495 -23.26 -6.43 2.13
N ASP A 496 -22.00 -5.99 2.13
CA ASP A 496 -21.60 -4.71 1.56
C ASP A 496 -21.89 -4.69 0.04
N PRO A 497 -22.49 -3.61 -0.51
CA PRO A 497 -22.78 -3.51 -1.93
C PRO A 497 -21.55 -3.68 -2.84
N LEU A 498 -20.39 -3.17 -2.45
CA LEU A 498 -19.15 -3.32 -3.21
C LEU A 498 -18.72 -4.79 -3.25
N TYR A 499 -18.77 -5.48 -2.11
CA TYR A 499 -18.38 -6.90 -2.05
C TYR A 499 -19.39 -7.80 -2.81
N THR A 500 -20.68 -7.49 -2.69
CA THR A 500 -21.74 -8.19 -3.43
C THR A 500 -21.54 -8.04 -4.95
N ALA A 501 -21.31 -6.82 -5.42
CA ALA A 501 -21.04 -6.57 -6.84
C ALA A 501 -19.78 -7.31 -7.32
N LEU A 502 -18.71 -7.28 -6.52
CA LEU A 502 -17.46 -7.93 -6.89
C LEU A 502 -17.58 -9.46 -6.96
N THR A 503 -18.29 -10.09 -6.02
CA THR A 503 -18.54 -11.55 -6.03
C THR A 503 -19.43 -11.98 -7.19
N GLN A 504 -20.41 -11.16 -7.58
CA GLN A 504 -21.20 -11.41 -8.79
C GLN A 504 -20.31 -11.37 -10.05
N LEU A 505 -19.50 -10.33 -10.20
CA LEU A 505 -18.57 -10.20 -11.33
C LEU A 505 -17.59 -11.39 -11.39
N ALA A 506 -17.03 -11.79 -10.26
CA ALA A 506 -16.15 -12.94 -10.17
C ALA A 506 -16.84 -14.24 -10.59
N THR A 507 -18.13 -14.40 -10.25
CA THR A 507 -18.91 -15.59 -10.62
C THR A 507 -19.07 -15.66 -12.13
N GLU A 508 -19.39 -14.54 -12.78
CA GLU A 508 -19.52 -14.45 -14.23
C GLU A 508 -18.19 -14.74 -14.94
N LEU A 509 -17.10 -14.14 -14.46
CA LEU A 509 -15.76 -14.33 -15.02
C LEU A 509 -15.28 -15.77 -14.90
N ARG A 510 -15.46 -16.38 -13.72
CA ARG A 510 -15.11 -17.78 -13.50
C ARG A 510 -15.93 -18.72 -14.40
N ASN A 511 -17.22 -18.45 -14.55
CA ASN A 511 -18.07 -19.24 -15.45
C ASN A 511 -17.61 -19.12 -16.91
N ASP A 512 -17.20 -17.94 -17.35
CA ASP A 512 -16.65 -17.74 -18.70
C ASP A 512 -15.36 -18.53 -18.92
N ARG A 513 -14.42 -18.50 -17.96
CA ARG A 513 -13.18 -19.31 -18.02
C ARG A 513 -13.47 -20.80 -18.08
N ARG A 514 -14.35 -21.30 -17.22
CA ARG A 514 -14.75 -22.71 -17.22
C ARG A 514 -15.46 -23.13 -18.51
N ALA A 515 -16.30 -22.27 -19.07
CA ALA A 515 -16.95 -22.53 -20.35
C ALA A 515 -15.94 -22.60 -21.50
N ALA A 516 -14.92 -21.74 -21.49
CA ALA A 516 -13.83 -21.80 -22.45
C ALA A 516 -13.02 -23.10 -22.31
N ALA A 517 -12.60 -23.45 -21.10
CA ALA A 517 -11.85 -24.67 -20.81
C ALA A 517 -12.62 -25.96 -21.21
N ALA A 518 -13.95 -25.98 -21.07
CA ALA A 518 -14.78 -27.12 -21.44
C ALA A 518 -15.08 -27.24 -22.94
N GLY A 519 -14.87 -26.16 -23.71
CA GLY A 519 -15.00 -26.15 -25.17
C GLY A 519 -13.78 -26.67 -25.91
N HIS A 520 -12.74 -27.08 -25.18
CA HIS A 520 -11.50 -27.65 -25.66
C HIS A 520 -11.48 -29.18 -25.60
#